data_AF-A0A6A5S7K6-F1
#
_entry.id   AF-A0A6A5S7K6-F1
#
_cell.length_a   1.000
_cell.length_b   1.000
_cell.length_c   1.000
_cell.angle_alpha   90.00
_cell.angle_beta   90.00
_cell.angle_gamma   90.00
#
_symmetry.space_group_name_H-M   'P 1'
#
loop_
_entity.id
_entity.type
_entity.pdbx_description
1 polymer ?
#
loop_
_entity_poly.entity_id
_entity_poly.type
_entity_poly.pdbx_seq_one_letter_code
_entity_poly.pdbx_strand_id
1 'polypeptide(L)'
;KDQDLTKHEIRVHIQDILQKDSAFQKLSVEDPSYNSLVDEILEAARRVFLWVHWVLQLLLDGVTNQDRICDLQVGLHRLPRGLKHLYRHKTSTIPSQYWRQAAQSLLIASTPCLESLGSKILSHLFTDDVEYLESTDPDSMLPPKLIDKIIPLKHRIAVFTKGLLEVHDLGNRAQGAGFYSLACSELPTGHRRFVVAHRTVRDFLRTKGVNNRLLKEAQFSSIIEHFVLRSLVAALQSVCSL
;
A
#
# COMPACT_ATOMS: atom_id res chain seq x y z
N LYS A 1 10.18 7.71 -31.25
CA LYS A 1 8.75 8.10 -31.26
C LYS A 1 7.98 7.52 -30.06
N ASP A 2 8.24 6.28 -29.62
CA ASP A 2 7.53 5.70 -28.45
C ASP A 2 7.92 6.30 -27.10
N GLN A 3 9.16 6.77 -26.93
CA GLN A 3 9.61 7.36 -25.65
C GLN A 3 8.91 8.69 -25.30
N ASP A 4 8.43 9.44 -26.29
CA ASP A 4 7.74 10.70 -26.07
C ASP A 4 6.26 10.49 -25.68
N LEU A 5 5.62 9.44 -26.21
CA LEU A 5 4.29 9.02 -25.77
C LEU A 5 4.30 8.63 -24.28
N THR A 6 5.29 7.84 -23.84
CA THR A 6 5.40 7.46 -22.43
C THR A 6 5.62 8.68 -21.53
N LYS A 7 6.41 9.68 -21.96
CA LYS A 7 6.62 10.91 -21.16
C LYS A 7 5.33 11.72 -21.03
N HIS A 8 4.59 11.88 -22.12
CA HIS A 8 3.34 12.62 -22.13
C HIS A 8 2.28 11.94 -21.26
N GLU A 9 2.12 10.61 -21.39
CA GLU A 9 1.19 9.83 -20.57
C GLU A 9 1.53 9.91 -19.08
N ILE A 10 2.80 9.79 -18.70
CA ILE A 10 3.23 9.94 -17.31
C ILE A 10 2.95 11.36 -16.81
N ARG A 11 3.14 12.39 -17.64
CA ARG A 11 2.85 13.79 -17.28
C ARG A 11 1.37 13.99 -17.01
N VAL A 12 0.52 13.56 -17.94
CA VAL A 12 -0.93 13.64 -17.81
C VAL A 12 -1.37 12.90 -16.54
N HIS A 13 -0.80 11.71 -16.29
CA HIS A 13 -1.10 10.94 -15.09
C HIS A 13 -0.71 11.65 -13.78
N ILE A 14 0.50 12.20 -13.70
CA ILE A 14 0.95 12.97 -12.53
C ILE A 14 0.06 14.19 -12.31
N GLN A 15 -0.22 14.95 -13.37
CA GLN A 15 -1.04 16.15 -13.29
C GLN A 15 -2.48 15.82 -12.89
N ASP A 16 -3.09 14.75 -13.43
CA ASP A 16 -4.43 14.30 -13.05
C ASP A 16 -4.51 13.94 -11.56
N ILE A 17 -3.44 13.37 -10.99
CA ILE A 17 -3.41 13.08 -9.55
C ILE A 17 -3.24 14.34 -8.72
N LEU A 18 -2.25 15.19 -9.05
CA LEU A 18 -1.98 16.41 -8.27
C LEU A 18 -3.15 17.39 -8.34
N GLN A 19 -3.78 17.54 -9.51
CA GLN A 19 -4.91 18.44 -9.71
C GLN A 19 -6.22 17.95 -9.08
N LYS A 20 -6.30 16.73 -8.53
CA LYS A 20 -7.46 16.32 -7.71
C LYS A 20 -7.41 16.89 -6.30
N ASP A 21 -6.25 17.33 -5.86
CA ASP A 21 -6.08 17.95 -4.55
C ASP A 21 -6.19 19.49 -4.68
N SER A 22 -7.15 20.07 -3.96
CA SER A 22 -7.46 21.51 -4.08
C SER A 22 -6.32 22.41 -3.59
N ALA A 23 -5.47 21.95 -2.68
CA ALA A 23 -4.31 22.70 -2.23
C ALA A 23 -3.20 22.66 -3.29
N PHE A 24 -3.02 21.53 -3.98
CA PHE A 24 -2.12 21.47 -5.15
C PHE A 24 -2.60 22.31 -6.32
N GLN A 25 -3.92 22.36 -6.59
CA GLN A 25 -4.48 23.24 -7.62
C GLN A 25 -4.06 24.70 -7.37
N LYS A 26 -4.26 25.19 -6.14
CA LYS A 26 -3.85 26.55 -5.74
C LYS A 26 -2.34 26.74 -5.89
N LEU A 27 -1.55 25.82 -5.35
CA LEU A 27 -0.09 25.88 -5.43
C LEU A 27 0.42 25.92 -6.88
N SER A 28 -0.25 25.22 -7.80
CA SER A 28 0.10 25.20 -9.22
C SER A 28 -0.15 26.52 -9.95
N VAL A 29 -1.05 27.36 -9.43
CA VAL A 29 -1.36 28.70 -9.97
C VAL A 29 -0.49 29.77 -9.30
N GLU A 30 -0.24 29.62 -8.00
CA GLU A 30 0.43 30.63 -7.17
C GLU A 30 1.97 30.57 -7.28
N ASP A 31 2.56 29.39 -7.50
CA ASP A 31 4.02 29.22 -7.56
C ASP A 31 4.49 28.85 -8.98
N PRO A 32 5.26 29.72 -9.67
CA PRO A 32 5.76 29.44 -11.02
C PRO A 32 6.71 28.24 -11.08
N SER A 33 7.26 27.81 -9.95
CA SER A 33 8.17 26.66 -9.82
C SER A 33 7.45 25.32 -9.95
N TYR A 34 6.11 25.30 -9.94
CA TYR A 34 5.30 24.07 -10.08
C TYR A 34 5.69 23.26 -11.33
N ASN A 35 5.87 23.91 -12.48
CA ASN A 35 6.25 23.21 -13.71
C ASN A 35 7.63 22.56 -13.60
N SER A 36 8.57 23.22 -12.90
CA SER A 36 9.90 22.65 -12.61
C SER A 36 9.81 21.42 -11.73
N LEU A 37 8.94 21.43 -10.71
CA LEU A 37 8.69 20.25 -9.88
C LEU A 37 8.16 19.09 -10.73
N VAL A 38 7.16 19.33 -11.57
CA VAL A 38 6.59 18.30 -12.46
C VAL A 38 7.65 17.73 -13.41
N ASP A 39 8.50 18.58 -13.99
CA ASP A 39 9.58 18.14 -14.88
C ASP A 39 10.62 17.28 -14.16
N GLU A 40 10.94 17.61 -12.91
CA GLU A 40 11.86 16.82 -12.08
C GLU A 40 11.30 15.41 -11.79
N ILE A 41 10.01 15.32 -11.44
CA ILE A 41 9.33 14.05 -11.22
C ILE A 41 9.35 13.21 -12.50
N LEU A 42 9.09 13.82 -13.65
CA LEU A 42 9.08 13.13 -14.95
C LEU A 42 10.45 12.55 -15.30
N GLU A 43 11.52 13.30 -15.05
CA GLU A 43 12.87 12.84 -15.34
C GLU A 43 13.26 11.66 -14.44
N ALA A 44 12.86 11.69 -13.17
CA ALA A 44 13.07 10.56 -12.26
C ALA A 44 12.18 9.35 -12.60
N ALA A 45 10.94 9.57 -13.03
CA ALA A 45 9.98 8.54 -13.44
C ALA A 45 10.49 7.70 -14.62
N ARG A 46 11.20 8.32 -15.57
CA ARG A 46 11.77 7.63 -16.75
C ARG A 46 12.68 6.46 -16.39
N ARG A 47 13.37 6.54 -15.24
CA ARG A 47 14.31 5.51 -14.82
C ARG A 47 13.65 4.45 -13.94
N VAL A 48 12.63 4.84 -13.17
CA VAL A 48 11.96 3.96 -12.20
C VAL A 48 10.49 4.40 -12.04
N PHE A 49 9.61 4.04 -12.99
CA PHE A 49 8.21 4.53 -12.98
C PHE A 49 7.48 4.26 -11.66
N LEU A 50 7.69 3.09 -11.05
CA LEU A 50 7.09 2.75 -9.76
C LEU A 50 7.48 3.73 -8.63
N TRP A 51 8.63 4.41 -8.73
CA TRP A 51 9.06 5.43 -7.79
C TRP A 51 8.09 6.62 -7.70
N VAL A 52 7.40 6.95 -8.81
CA VAL A 52 6.42 8.03 -8.91
C VAL A 52 5.31 7.90 -7.87
N HIS A 53 4.90 6.68 -7.55
CA HIS A 53 3.87 6.42 -6.55
C HIS A 53 4.22 7.06 -5.20
N TRP A 54 5.44 6.83 -4.69
CA TRP A 54 5.86 7.37 -3.39
C TRP A 54 6.19 8.85 -3.44
N VAL A 55 6.57 9.36 -4.61
CA VAL A 55 6.73 10.80 -4.82
C VAL A 55 5.40 11.50 -4.67
N LEU A 56 4.38 11.05 -5.40
CA LEU A 56 3.08 11.70 -5.33
C LEU A 56 2.49 11.60 -3.92
N GLN A 57 2.71 10.51 -3.17
CA GLN A 57 2.38 10.46 -1.74
C GLN A 57 3.13 11.52 -0.92
N LEU A 58 4.46 11.62 -1.08
CA LEU A 58 5.27 12.62 -0.38
C LEU A 58 4.80 14.05 -0.69
N LEU A 59 4.43 14.29 -1.95
CA LEU A 59 3.95 15.59 -2.42
C LEU A 59 2.60 15.92 -1.81
N LEU A 60 1.63 14.99 -1.84
CA LEU A 60 0.31 15.17 -1.25
C LEU A 60 0.40 15.39 0.28
N ASP A 61 1.25 14.62 0.96
CA ASP A 61 1.52 14.81 2.39
C ASP A 61 2.12 16.20 2.65
N GLY A 62 3.09 16.63 1.86
CA GLY A 62 3.74 17.93 2.03
C GLY A 62 2.79 19.10 1.80
N VAL A 63 1.94 19.05 0.77
CA VAL A 63 0.94 20.10 0.54
C VAL A 63 -0.12 20.13 1.64
N THR A 64 -0.51 18.97 2.17
CA THR A 64 -1.36 18.90 3.38
C THR A 64 -0.70 19.60 4.57
N ASN A 65 0.64 19.53 4.67
CA ASN A 65 1.44 20.22 5.68
C ASN A 65 1.77 21.68 5.32
N GLN A 66 1.23 22.22 4.23
CA GLN A 66 1.50 23.57 3.72
C GLN A 66 2.96 23.81 3.30
N ASP A 67 3.66 22.75 2.88
CA ASP A 67 5.01 22.85 2.32
C ASP A 67 5.00 23.66 1.02
N ARG A 68 6.00 24.53 0.84
CA ARG A 68 6.21 25.26 -0.43
C ARG A 68 6.82 24.33 -1.47
N ILE A 69 6.79 24.71 -2.76
CA ILE A 69 7.40 23.90 -3.83
C ILE A 69 8.88 23.58 -3.54
N CYS A 70 9.65 24.52 -2.99
CA CYS A 70 11.05 24.26 -2.65
C CYS A 70 11.22 23.20 -1.55
N ASP A 71 10.32 23.17 -0.57
CA ASP A 71 10.33 22.18 0.52
C ASP A 71 9.94 20.79 -0.02
N LEU A 72 8.95 20.74 -0.92
CA LEU A 72 8.56 19.54 -1.66
C LEU A 72 9.71 18.99 -2.53
N GLN A 73 10.45 19.86 -3.22
CA GLN A 73 11.64 19.47 -3.99
C GLN A 73 12.75 18.95 -3.08
N VAL A 74 12.97 19.53 -1.90
CA VAL A 74 13.92 18.98 -0.92
C VAL A 74 13.50 17.57 -0.49
N GLY A 75 12.21 17.36 -0.24
CA GLY A 75 11.66 16.02 0.04
C GLY A 75 11.88 15.03 -1.10
N LEU A 76 11.65 15.47 -2.34
CA LEU A 76 11.88 14.70 -3.55
C LEU A 76 13.35 14.26 -3.69
N HIS A 77 14.29 15.18 -3.48
CA HIS A 77 15.73 14.91 -3.53
C HIS A 77 16.23 13.95 -2.44
N ARG A 78 15.54 13.91 -1.29
CA ARG A 78 15.87 12.99 -0.18
C ARG A 78 15.42 11.56 -0.44
N LEU A 79 14.48 11.33 -1.37
CA LEU A 79 14.05 9.99 -1.72
C LEU A 79 15.18 9.26 -2.46
N PRO A 80 15.60 8.08 -1.98
CA PRO A 80 16.64 7.33 -2.67
C PRO A 80 16.23 6.96 -4.10
N ARG A 81 17.18 7.11 -5.02
CA ARG A 81 17.01 6.62 -6.39
C ARG A 81 17.14 5.09 -6.41
N GLY A 82 16.21 4.43 -7.10
CA GLY A 82 16.18 2.97 -7.22
C GLY A 82 15.33 2.27 -6.16
N LEU A 83 14.55 1.27 -6.60
CA LEU A 83 13.52 0.62 -5.79
C LEU A 83 14.05 -0.03 -4.52
N LYS A 84 15.18 -0.74 -4.58
CA LYS A 84 15.73 -1.42 -3.40
C LYS A 84 16.16 -0.45 -2.30
N HIS A 85 16.78 0.67 -2.67
CA HIS A 85 17.17 1.70 -1.71
C HIS A 85 15.95 2.42 -1.14
N LEU A 86 14.95 2.69 -1.98
CA LEU A 86 13.68 3.26 -1.55
C LEU A 86 12.96 2.36 -0.54
N TYR A 87 12.86 1.04 -0.79
CA TYR A 87 12.22 0.11 0.13
C TYR A 87 12.95 0.01 1.46
N ARG A 88 14.29 0.01 1.43
CA ARG A 88 15.10 0.07 2.66
C ARG A 88 14.84 1.36 3.42
N HIS A 89 14.80 2.49 2.73
CA HIS A 89 14.50 3.77 3.35
C HIS A 89 13.10 3.78 3.98
N LYS A 90 12.06 3.41 3.21
CA LYS A 90 10.66 3.33 3.68
C LYS A 90 10.50 2.41 4.89
N THR A 91 11.09 1.22 4.85
CA THR A 91 11.07 0.32 6.02
C THR A 91 11.82 0.93 7.20
N SER A 92 13.00 1.53 6.99
CA SER A 92 13.78 2.14 8.08
C SER A 92 13.12 3.35 8.76
N THR A 93 12.21 4.05 8.08
CA THR A 93 11.51 5.21 8.62
C THR A 93 10.18 4.87 9.30
N ILE A 94 9.84 3.59 9.43
CA ILE A 94 8.71 3.14 10.26
C ILE A 94 9.02 3.49 11.73
N PRO A 95 8.15 4.24 12.43
CA PRO A 95 8.32 4.51 13.86
C PRO A 95 8.39 3.22 14.69
N SER A 96 9.26 3.18 15.70
CA SER A 96 9.46 2.03 16.62
C SER A 96 8.14 1.44 17.13
N GLN A 97 7.21 2.30 17.55
CA GLN A 97 5.89 1.92 18.08
C GLN A 97 4.96 1.21 17.07
N TYR A 98 5.23 1.32 15.77
CA TYR A 98 4.43 0.68 14.71
C TYR A 98 5.13 -0.52 14.08
N TRP A 99 6.36 -0.83 14.47
CA TRP A 99 7.14 -1.90 13.83
C TRP A 99 6.49 -3.26 13.96
N ARG A 100 5.87 -3.58 15.11
CA ARG A 100 5.19 -4.86 15.31
C ARG A 100 4.06 -5.02 14.29
N GLN A 101 3.14 -4.06 14.24
CA GLN A 101 1.99 -4.08 13.33
C GLN A 101 2.42 -4.03 11.87
N ALA A 102 3.43 -3.23 11.54
CA ALA A 102 4.00 -3.17 10.19
C ALA A 102 4.62 -4.51 9.78
N ALA A 103 5.39 -5.14 10.67
CA ALA A 103 6.04 -6.41 10.41
C ALA A 103 5.03 -7.53 10.19
N GLN A 104 4.02 -7.64 11.06
CA GLN A 104 2.91 -8.58 10.91
C GLN A 104 2.21 -8.37 9.55
N SER A 105 1.87 -7.11 9.23
CA SER A 105 1.16 -6.79 7.99
C SER A 105 1.96 -7.13 6.75
N LEU A 106 3.24 -6.79 6.73
CA LEU A 106 4.14 -7.05 5.61
C LEU A 106 4.43 -8.55 5.44
N LEU A 107 4.52 -9.32 6.52
CA LEU A 107 4.68 -10.78 6.46
C LEU A 107 3.45 -11.44 5.88
N ILE A 108 2.26 -11.11 6.38
CA ILE A 108 0.99 -11.64 5.89
C ILE A 108 0.86 -11.38 4.39
N ALA A 109 1.05 -10.13 3.97
CA ALA A 109 0.90 -9.76 2.57
C ALA A 109 1.98 -10.34 1.64
N SER A 110 3.20 -10.60 2.15
CA SER A 110 4.29 -11.16 1.34
C SER A 110 4.29 -12.70 1.29
N THR A 111 3.47 -13.36 2.10
CA THR A 111 3.38 -14.82 2.18
C THR A 111 2.25 -15.35 1.29
N PRO A 112 2.54 -16.12 0.21
CA PRO A 112 1.52 -16.57 -0.73
C PRO A 112 0.35 -17.32 -0.08
N CYS A 113 0.64 -18.21 0.86
CA CYS A 113 -0.37 -19.03 1.52
C CYS A 113 -1.27 -18.23 2.47
N LEU A 114 -0.94 -16.97 2.76
CA LEU A 114 -1.73 -16.09 3.60
C LEU A 114 -2.49 -15.03 2.80
N GLU A 115 -2.42 -15.04 1.47
CA GLU A 115 -3.00 -13.99 0.65
C GLU A 115 -4.55 -14.01 0.67
N SER A 116 -5.16 -15.19 0.73
CA SER A 116 -6.62 -15.37 0.90
C SER A 116 -7.10 -15.03 2.31
N LEU A 117 -6.25 -15.27 3.31
CA LEU A 117 -6.55 -15.07 4.74
C LEU A 117 -6.17 -13.68 5.23
N GLY A 118 -5.34 -12.97 4.47
CA GLY A 118 -4.67 -11.76 4.91
C GLY A 118 -5.65 -10.66 5.28
N SER A 119 -6.83 -10.63 4.65
CA SER A 119 -7.88 -9.68 5.00
C SER A 119 -8.49 -9.92 6.37
N LYS A 120 -8.71 -11.17 6.76
CA LYS A 120 -9.24 -11.54 8.07
C LYS A 120 -8.21 -11.27 9.17
N ILE A 121 -6.96 -11.69 8.93
CA ILE A 121 -5.86 -11.51 9.90
C ILE A 121 -5.57 -10.02 10.10
N LEU A 122 -5.49 -9.23 9.01
CA LEU A 122 -5.28 -7.79 9.08
C LEU A 122 -6.47 -7.05 9.68
N SER A 123 -7.71 -7.53 9.49
CA SER A 123 -8.85 -6.95 10.19
C SER A 123 -8.68 -7.11 11.69
N HIS A 124 -8.43 -8.33 12.16
CA HIS A 124 -8.25 -8.63 13.58
C HIS A 124 -7.08 -7.84 14.21
N LEU A 125 -5.93 -7.79 13.53
CA LEU A 125 -4.74 -7.09 14.01
C LEU A 125 -4.94 -5.60 14.30
N PHE A 126 -5.96 -4.99 13.71
CA PHE A 126 -6.19 -3.56 13.84
C PHE A 126 -7.51 -3.21 14.52
N THR A 127 -8.43 -4.16 14.67
CA THR A 127 -9.69 -3.98 15.41
C THR A 127 -9.67 -4.58 16.80
N ASP A 128 -8.63 -5.34 17.18
CA ASP A 128 -8.50 -6.07 18.45
C ASP A 128 -9.73 -6.97 18.77
N ASP A 129 -10.42 -7.41 17.73
CA ASP A 129 -11.68 -8.13 17.81
C ASP A 129 -11.38 -9.65 17.85
N VAL A 130 -11.11 -10.16 19.05
CA VAL A 130 -10.66 -11.55 19.30
C VAL A 130 -11.74 -12.58 19.00
N GLU A 131 -12.98 -12.30 19.42
CA GLU A 131 -14.13 -13.19 19.23
C GLU A 131 -14.39 -13.47 17.75
N TYR A 132 -14.05 -12.53 16.87
CA TYR A 132 -14.22 -12.67 15.44
C TYR A 132 -13.31 -13.75 14.82
N LEU A 133 -12.01 -13.82 15.15
CA LEU A 133 -11.13 -14.82 14.51
C LEU A 133 -11.42 -16.26 14.93
N GLU A 134 -11.81 -16.47 16.19
CA GLU A 134 -12.01 -17.82 16.72
C GLU A 134 -13.30 -18.46 16.20
N SER A 135 -14.31 -17.64 15.92
CA SER A 135 -15.62 -18.04 15.40
C SER A 135 -15.74 -18.00 13.88
N THR A 136 -14.81 -17.33 13.19
CA THR A 136 -14.85 -17.18 11.72
C THR A 136 -14.26 -18.40 11.02
N ASP A 137 -15.05 -19.00 10.13
CA ASP A 137 -14.57 -20.01 9.20
C ASP A 137 -13.52 -19.39 8.24
N PRO A 138 -12.31 -19.97 8.11
CA PRO A 138 -11.27 -19.55 7.16
C PRO A 138 -11.75 -19.29 5.73
N ASP A 139 -12.78 -19.99 5.26
CA ASP A 139 -13.31 -19.85 3.90
C ASP A 139 -14.54 -18.92 3.80
N SER A 140 -15.12 -18.51 4.93
CA SER A 140 -16.30 -17.65 4.95
C SER A 140 -16.05 -16.20 4.47
N MET A 141 -17.11 -15.54 4.00
CA MET A 141 -17.03 -14.13 3.61
C MET A 141 -16.86 -13.20 4.82
N LEU A 142 -16.18 -12.06 4.63
CA LEU A 142 -16.19 -10.98 5.63
C LEU A 142 -17.63 -10.45 5.79
N PRO A 143 -18.16 -10.34 7.02
CA PRO A 143 -19.50 -9.81 7.21
C PRO A 143 -19.55 -8.32 6.87
N PRO A 144 -20.66 -7.81 6.32
CA PRO A 144 -20.80 -6.40 5.93
C PRO A 144 -20.42 -5.39 7.03
N LYS A 145 -20.73 -5.71 8.29
CA LYS A 145 -20.39 -4.88 9.46
C LYS A 145 -18.88 -4.67 9.67
N LEU A 146 -18.04 -5.56 9.12
CA LEU A 146 -16.59 -5.44 9.15
C LEU A 146 -16.07 -4.55 8.01
N ILE A 147 -16.81 -4.43 6.91
CA ILE A 147 -16.42 -3.63 5.74
C ILE A 147 -16.27 -2.14 6.11
N ASP A 148 -17.19 -1.62 6.92
CA ASP A 148 -17.13 -0.23 7.40
C ASP A 148 -15.96 0.00 8.36
N LYS A 149 -15.61 -1.01 9.16
CA LYS A 149 -14.42 -0.98 10.03
C LYS A 149 -13.11 -1.04 9.23
N ILE A 150 -13.11 -1.60 8.01
CA ILE A 150 -11.91 -1.71 7.16
C ILE A 150 -11.48 -0.36 6.55
N ILE A 151 -12.38 0.61 6.39
CA ILE A 151 -12.02 1.94 5.82
C ILE A 151 -10.93 2.63 6.69
N PRO A 152 -11.09 2.75 8.02
CA PRO A 152 -10.01 3.19 8.90
C PRO A 152 -8.72 2.36 8.81
N LEU A 153 -8.81 1.07 8.50
CA LEU A 153 -7.65 0.18 8.38
C LEU A 153 -6.78 0.51 7.18
N LYS A 154 -7.39 0.92 6.06
CA LYS A 154 -6.65 1.32 4.86
C LYS A 154 -5.65 2.43 5.17
N HIS A 155 -6.10 3.46 5.87
CA HIS A 155 -5.23 4.57 6.28
C HIS A 155 -4.16 4.10 7.28
N ARG A 156 -4.54 3.34 8.31
CA ARG A 156 -3.58 2.83 9.31
C ARG A 156 -2.50 1.95 8.69
N ILE A 157 -2.86 1.07 7.77
CA ILE A 157 -1.92 0.20 7.06
C ILE A 157 -0.97 1.02 6.19
N ALA A 158 -1.47 2.01 5.45
CA ALA A 158 -0.63 2.89 4.65
C ALA A 158 0.39 3.63 5.53
N VAL A 159 -0.05 4.14 6.68
CA VAL A 159 0.83 4.83 7.65
C VAL A 159 1.88 3.88 8.23
N PHE A 160 1.47 2.71 8.75
CA PHE A 160 2.37 1.79 9.43
C PHE A 160 3.37 1.13 8.48
N THR A 161 2.95 0.84 7.26
CA THR A 161 3.80 0.23 6.23
C THR A 161 4.51 1.27 5.36
N LYS A 162 4.31 2.57 5.62
CA LYS A 162 4.85 3.69 4.81
C LYS A 162 4.51 3.56 3.31
N GLY A 163 3.31 3.06 3.01
CA GLY A 163 2.84 2.84 1.65
C GLY A 163 3.50 1.66 0.93
N LEU A 164 4.05 0.69 1.66
CA LEU A 164 4.54 -0.57 1.08
C LEU A 164 3.40 -1.60 0.91
N LEU A 165 2.30 -1.43 1.64
CA LEU A 165 1.09 -2.24 1.54
C LEU A 165 -0.10 -1.36 1.16
N GLU A 166 -0.90 -1.83 0.21
CA GLU A 166 -2.13 -1.18 -0.24
C GLU A 166 -3.35 -2.07 0.02
N VAL A 167 -4.50 -1.43 0.19
CA VAL A 167 -5.79 -2.10 0.37
C VAL A 167 -6.65 -1.77 -0.83
N HIS A 168 -7.04 -2.80 -1.60
CA HIS A 168 -7.87 -2.66 -2.78
C HIS A 168 -9.27 -3.26 -2.57
N ASP A 169 -10.26 -2.57 -3.10
CA ASP A 169 -11.66 -3.00 -3.09
C ASP A 169 -11.93 -3.81 -4.37
N LEU A 170 -12.25 -5.09 -4.25
CA LEU A 170 -12.43 -6.00 -5.40
C LEU A 170 -13.73 -5.72 -6.17
N GLY A 171 -14.74 -5.10 -5.53
CA GLY A 171 -15.95 -4.61 -6.18
C GLY A 171 -15.78 -3.25 -6.86
N ASN A 172 -14.66 -2.56 -6.61
CA ASN A 172 -14.37 -1.25 -7.15
C ASN A 172 -13.02 -1.29 -7.87
N ARG A 173 -13.02 -1.81 -9.10
CA ARG A 173 -11.91 -1.50 -10.03
C ARG A 173 -11.77 0.02 -10.27
N ALA A 174 -12.74 0.83 -9.83
CA ALA A 174 -12.69 2.28 -9.85
C ALA A 174 -13.04 2.89 -8.48
N GLN A 175 -12.18 2.73 -7.46
CA GLN A 175 -12.00 3.71 -6.35
C GLN A 175 -10.94 3.22 -5.33
N GLY A 176 -9.76 2.87 -5.84
CA GLY A 176 -8.53 3.06 -5.07
C GLY A 176 -7.92 4.36 -5.56
N ALA A 177 -7.80 5.38 -4.71
CA ALA A 177 -6.76 6.39 -4.92
C ALA A 177 -5.42 5.64 -5.00
N GLY A 178 -4.95 5.38 -6.22
CA GLY A 178 -4.08 4.23 -6.50
C GLY A 178 -3.70 4.09 -7.98
N PHE A 179 -3.11 5.13 -8.57
CA PHE A 179 -2.07 5.11 -9.62
C PHE A 179 -2.20 4.30 -10.94
N TYR A 180 -3.31 3.62 -11.23
CA TYR A 180 -3.59 3.12 -12.60
C TYR A 180 -5.06 3.36 -12.94
N SER A 181 -5.30 3.94 -14.11
CA SER A 181 -6.55 4.62 -14.52
C SER A 181 -7.58 3.71 -15.24
N LEU A 182 -8.79 4.28 -15.41
CA LEU A 182 -9.85 4.05 -16.40
C LEU A 182 -11.06 3.17 -16.03
N ALA A 183 -12.21 3.86 -15.94
CA ALA A 183 -13.61 3.51 -16.22
C ALA A 183 -14.07 2.03 -16.13
N CYS A 184 -15.03 1.76 -15.24
CA CYS A 184 -16.42 1.32 -15.58
C CYS A 184 -17.13 0.62 -14.41
N SER A 185 -18.43 0.92 -14.34
CA SER A 185 -19.60 0.19 -13.80
C SER A 185 -19.51 -0.58 -12.47
N GLU A 186 -20.44 -0.20 -11.59
CA GLU A 186 -20.83 -0.86 -10.35
C GLU A 186 -20.95 -2.39 -10.48
N LEU A 187 -20.10 -3.13 -9.75
CA LEU A 187 -20.31 -4.54 -9.47
C LEU A 187 -20.56 -4.73 -7.97
N PRO A 188 -21.62 -5.44 -7.57
CA PRO A 188 -21.91 -5.69 -6.18
C PRO A 188 -21.01 -6.83 -5.66
N THR A 189 -19.83 -6.52 -5.10
CA THR A 189 -19.12 -7.49 -4.25
C THR A 189 -18.26 -6.83 -3.17
N GLY A 190 -18.65 -7.05 -1.90
CA GLY A 190 -17.98 -6.58 -0.68
C GLY A 190 -16.66 -7.30 -0.35
N HIS A 191 -15.87 -7.68 -1.35
CA HIS A 191 -14.56 -8.27 -1.13
C HIS A 191 -13.49 -7.18 -1.14
N ARG A 192 -12.62 -7.14 -0.12
CA ARG A 192 -11.43 -6.28 -0.10
C ARG A 192 -10.19 -7.18 0.02
N ARG A 193 -9.22 -7.01 -0.88
CA ARG A 193 -7.94 -7.74 -0.83
C ARG A 193 -6.84 -6.78 -0.40
N PHE A 194 -6.08 -7.19 0.59
CA PHE A 194 -4.85 -6.52 0.96
C PHE A 194 -3.78 -7.04 0.01
N VAL A 195 -3.20 -6.16 -0.78
CA VAL A 195 -2.22 -6.53 -1.80
C VAL A 195 -0.97 -5.72 -1.54
N VAL A 196 0.18 -6.40 -1.56
CA VAL A 196 1.46 -5.70 -1.58
C VAL A 196 1.44 -4.72 -2.74
N ALA A 197 1.78 -3.45 -2.49
CA ALA A 197 1.63 -2.36 -3.45
C ALA A 197 2.23 -2.67 -4.83
N HIS A 198 3.29 -3.49 -4.85
CA HIS A 198 3.85 -4.00 -6.09
C HIS A 198 4.58 -5.34 -5.93
N ARG A 199 4.68 -6.12 -7.01
CA ARG A 199 5.44 -7.39 -7.04
C ARG A 199 6.89 -7.22 -6.54
N THR A 200 7.55 -6.13 -6.89
CA THR A 200 8.95 -5.87 -6.49
C THR A 200 9.10 -5.53 -5.01
N VAL A 201 8.05 -5.02 -4.36
CA VAL A 201 8.02 -4.86 -2.90
C VAL A 201 7.94 -6.25 -2.26
N ARG A 202 7.11 -7.15 -2.80
CA ARG A 202 7.01 -8.54 -2.32
C ARG A 202 8.36 -9.26 -2.42
N ASP A 203 9.07 -9.11 -3.54
CA ASP A 203 10.42 -9.69 -3.72
C ASP A 203 11.43 -9.13 -2.72
N PHE A 204 11.37 -7.82 -2.45
CA PHE A 204 12.19 -7.18 -1.43
C PHE A 204 11.92 -7.72 -0.03
N LEU A 205 10.65 -7.85 0.37
CA LEU A 205 10.25 -8.36 1.69
C LEU A 205 10.67 -9.82 1.92
N ARG A 206 10.79 -10.61 0.84
CA ARG A 206 11.27 -12.01 0.88
C ARG A 206 12.78 -12.16 0.94
N THR A 207 13.54 -11.08 0.79
CA THR A 207 15.01 -11.16 0.93
C THR A 207 15.36 -11.59 2.35
N LYS A 208 16.21 -12.62 2.52
CA LYS A 208 16.55 -13.27 3.80
C LYS A 208 16.74 -12.29 4.98
N GLY A 209 17.54 -11.24 4.80
CA GLY A 209 17.80 -10.26 5.85
C GLY A 209 16.57 -9.41 6.24
N VAL A 210 15.71 -9.07 5.27
CA VAL A 210 14.48 -8.32 5.52
C VAL A 210 13.45 -9.23 6.18
N ASN A 211 13.25 -10.43 5.63
CA ASN A 211 12.30 -11.41 6.14
C ASN A 211 12.62 -11.81 7.59
N ASN A 212 13.89 -12.09 7.91
CA ASN A 212 14.32 -12.41 9.28
C ASN A 212 14.04 -11.27 10.26
N ARG A 213 14.25 -10.01 9.83
CA ARG A 213 13.91 -8.85 10.66
C ARG A 213 12.40 -8.77 10.90
N LEU A 214 11.59 -8.93 9.85
CA LEU A 214 10.13 -8.91 9.98
C LEU A 214 9.65 -10.01 10.95
N LEU A 215 10.16 -11.24 10.82
CA LEU A 215 9.82 -12.34 11.73
C LEU A 215 10.17 -12.01 13.19
N LYS A 216 11.34 -11.41 13.44
CA LYS A 216 11.76 -11.00 14.78
C LYS A 216 10.84 -9.93 15.38
N GLU A 217 10.43 -8.94 14.59
CA GLU A 217 9.63 -7.81 15.06
C GLU A 217 8.12 -8.14 15.15
N ALA A 218 7.63 -9.10 14.36
CA ALA A 218 6.19 -9.37 14.24
C ALA A 218 5.55 -9.89 15.52
N GLN A 219 6.24 -10.69 16.33
CA GLN A 219 5.77 -11.17 17.64
C GLN A 219 4.28 -11.56 17.62
N PHE A 220 3.90 -12.49 16.72
CA PHE A 220 2.50 -12.91 16.59
C PHE A 220 1.97 -13.47 17.91
N SER A 221 0.69 -13.21 18.21
CA SER A 221 0.01 -13.84 19.33
C SER A 221 -0.34 -15.30 19.00
N SER A 222 -0.50 -16.12 20.04
CA SER A 222 -0.94 -17.52 19.90
C SER A 222 -2.26 -17.66 19.13
N ILE A 223 -3.16 -16.69 19.25
CA ILE A 223 -4.44 -16.65 18.54
C ILE A 223 -4.23 -16.55 17.02
N ILE A 224 -3.32 -15.70 16.57
CA ILE A 224 -3.04 -15.53 15.14
C ILE A 224 -2.29 -16.75 14.59
N GLU A 225 -1.32 -17.27 15.34
CA GLU A 225 -0.62 -18.51 14.97
C GLU A 225 -1.59 -19.67 14.80
N HIS A 226 -2.51 -19.84 15.76
CA HIS A 226 -3.55 -20.86 15.72
C HIS A 226 -4.52 -20.67 14.55
N PHE A 227 -4.96 -19.43 14.28
CA PHE A 227 -5.82 -19.12 13.14
C PHE A 227 -5.14 -19.43 11.81
N VAL A 228 -3.86 -19.06 11.66
CA VAL A 228 -3.07 -19.38 10.46
C VAL A 228 -2.95 -20.89 10.29
N LEU A 229 -2.62 -21.64 11.34
CA LEU A 229 -2.51 -23.10 11.28
C LEU A 229 -3.83 -23.77 10.90
N ARG A 230 -4.96 -23.39 11.54
CA ARG A 230 -6.29 -23.93 11.20
C ARG A 230 -6.65 -23.67 9.74
N SER A 231 -6.33 -22.48 9.25
CA SER A 231 -6.63 -22.08 7.87
C SER A 231 -5.76 -22.83 6.85
N LEU A 232 -4.48 -23.08 7.15
CA LEU A 232 -3.60 -23.90 6.31
C LEU A 232 -4.05 -25.36 6.29
N VAL A 233 -4.48 -25.91 7.43
CA VAL A 233 -5.03 -27.28 7.50
C VAL A 233 -6.31 -27.40 6.69
N ALA A 234 -7.25 -26.44 6.81
CA ALA A 234 -8.47 -26.42 6.00
C ALA A 234 -8.18 -26.36 4.49
N ALA A 235 -7.22 -25.50 4.08
CA ALA A 235 -6.80 -25.40 2.69
C ALA A 235 -6.14 -26.68 2.15
N LEU A 236 -5.40 -27.43 2.98
CA LEU A 236 -4.83 -28.72 2.58
C LEU A 236 -5.92 -29.81 2.48
N GLN A 237 -6.88 -29.82 3.41
CA GLN A 237 -7.99 -30.78 3.40
C GLN A 237 -8.89 -30.61 2.16
N SER A 238 -9.16 -29.37 1.74
CA SER A 238 -9.97 -29.11 0.54
C SER A 238 -9.28 -29.57 -0.75
N VAL A 239 -7.95 -29.51 -0.82
CA VAL A 239 -7.15 -30.03 -1.95
C VAL A 239 -7.13 -31.56 -1.96
N CYS A 240 -7.08 -32.22 -0.80
CA CYS A 240 -7.10 -33.69 -0.71
C CYS A 240 -8.50 -34.31 -0.94
N SER A 241 -9.55 -33.49 -0.99
CA SER A 241 -10.94 -33.95 -1.18
C SER A 241 -11.41 -33.90 -2.64
N LEU A 242 -10.52 -33.54 -3.57
CA LEU A 242 -10.70 -33.49 -5.03
C LEU A 242 -10.00 -34.68 -5.69
#